data_AF-A0A940PPI6-F1
#
_entry.id   AF-A0A940PPI6-F1
#
_cell.length_a   1.000
_cell.length_b   1.000
_cell.length_c   1.000
_cell.angle_alpha   90.00
_cell.angle_beta   90.00
_cell.angle_gamma   90.00
#
_symmetry.space_group_name_H-M   'P 1'
#
loop_
_entity.id
_entity.type
_entity.pdbx_description
1 polymer ?
#
loop_
_entity_poly.entity_id
_entity_poly.type
_entity_poly.pdbx_seq_one_letter_code
_entity_poly.pdbx_strand_id
1 'polypeptide(L)'
;MAKKGQIFQTYTEEFKVAAVKAYLEGSSSYKIIAEQMKIRNCSQLKVWVKKWKNGVKFDERKGVANPLKCRPRTSFASIEQERDYLKAQVDYLKKRYPNLVDREVDKKKRRWRGCAPFGPGLPVHVSSVQETIRSTQRQRQPLSQSNLPG
;
A
#
# COMPACT_ATOMS: atom_id res chain seq x y z
N MET A 1 3.34 16.03 -27.27
CA MET A 1 2.94 16.64 -25.98
C MET A 1 2.18 17.93 -26.24
N ALA A 2 1.24 18.31 -25.38
CA ALA A 2 0.50 19.58 -25.53
C ALA A 2 1.46 20.77 -25.42
N LYS A 3 1.32 21.76 -26.30
CA LYS A 3 2.16 22.97 -26.28
C LYS A 3 1.57 24.02 -25.33
N LYS A 4 2.42 24.78 -24.64
CA LYS A 4 1.99 25.90 -23.79
C LYS A 4 1.20 26.90 -24.63
N GLY A 5 -0.02 27.25 -24.20
CA GLY A 5 -0.94 28.14 -24.94
C GLY A 5 -1.89 27.44 -25.92
N GLN A 6 -1.91 26.10 -25.97
CA GLN A 6 -2.88 25.38 -26.80
C GLN A 6 -4.31 25.54 -26.25
N ILE A 7 -5.20 26.11 -27.06
CA ILE A 7 -6.63 26.18 -26.77
C ILE A 7 -7.29 24.87 -27.20
N PHE A 8 -7.99 24.23 -26.27
CA PHE A 8 -8.80 23.04 -26.53
C PHE A 8 -10.22 23.48 -26.87
N GLN A 9 -10.76 22.93 -27.96
CA GLN A 9 -12.15 23.17 -28.33
C GLN A 9 -13.07 22.34 -27.44
N THR A 10 -14.02 23.00 -26.81
CA THR A 10 -15.08 22.37 -26.00
C THR A 10 -16.31 22.17 -26.87
N TYR A 11 -16.86 20.96 -26.85
CA TYR A 11 -18.07 20.62 -27.58
C TYR A 11 -19.19 20.31 -26.60
N THR A 12 -20.39 20.82 -26.87
CA THR A 12 -21.62 20.51 -26.11
C THR A 12 -22.02 19.05 -26.33
N GLU A 13 -22.82 18.49 -25.41
CA GLU A 13 -23.26 17.09 -25.53
C GLU A 13 -24.15 16.87 -26.74
N GLU A 14 -25.07 17.79 -27.01
CA GLU A 14 -25.97 17.74 -28.18
C GLU A 14 -25.20 17.64 -29.50
N PHE A 15 -24.14 18.43 -29.62
CA PHE A 15 -23.26 18.40 -30.78
C PHE A 15 -22.56 17.03 -30.94
N LYS A 16 -22.09 16.44 -29.84
CA LYS A 16 -21.47 15.10 -29.85
C LYS A 16 -22.47 14.04 -30.31
N VAL A 17 -23.72 14.12 -29.84
CA VAL A 17 -24.79 13.19 -30.24
C VAL A 17 -25.11 13.34 -31.72
N ALA A 18 -25.27 14.57 -32.22
CA ALA A 18 -25.55 14.83 -33.63
C ALA A 18 -24.46 14.25 -34.54
N ALA A 19 -23.17 14.45 -34.17
CA ALA A 19 -22.05 13.89 -34.93
C ALA A 19 -22.04 12.35 -34.93
N VAL A 20 -22.43 11.71 -33.83
CA VAL A 20 -22.54 10.25 -33.75
C VAL A 20 -23.72 9.73 -34.59
N LYS A 21 -24.88 10.41 -34.55
CA LYS A 21 -26.05 10.05 -35.37
C LYS A 21 -25.74 10.13 -36.86
N ALA A 22 -25.10 11.22 -37.30
CA ALA A 22 -24.66 11.38 -38.70
C ALA A 22 -23.73 10.24 -39.16
N TYR A 23 -22.92 9.67 -38.25
CA TYR A 23 -22.08 8.50 -38.55
C TYR A 23 -22.87 7.19 -38.61
N LEU A 24 -23.94 7.05 -37.84
CA LEU A 24 -24.79 5.86 -37.89
C LEU A 24 -25.70 5.86 -39.13
N GLU A 25 -26.15 7.04 -39.54
CA GLU A 25 -27.04 7.24 -40.69
C GLU A 25 -26.24 7.27 -42.01
N GLY A 26 -25.06 7.89 -42.02
CA GLY A 26 -24.22 7.99 -43.20
C GLY A 26 -23.28 6.79 -43.38
N SER A 27 -23.15 6.29 -44.61
CA SER A 27 -22.08 5.35 -45.01
C SER A 27 -20.70 6.05 -45.12
N SER A 28 -20.54 7.20 -44.47
CA SER A 28 -19.41 8.10 -44.61
C SER A 28 -18.30 7.73 -43.63
N SER A 29 -17.05 7.87 -44.06
CA SER A 29 -15.89 7.64 -43.19
C SER A 29 -15.78 8.69 -42.08
N TYR A 30 -15.16 8.33 -40.96
CA TYR A 30 -14.93 9.21 -39.81
C TYR A 30 -14.27 10.56 -40.17
N LYS A 31 -13.41 10.57 -41.19
CA LYS A 31 -12.72 11.79 -41.65
C LYS A 31 -13.68 12.79 -42.27
N ILE A 32 -14.54 12.31 -43.17
CA ILE A 32 -15.51 13.14 -43.91
C ILE A 32 -16.49 13.80 -42.93
N ILE A 33 -17.00 13.03 -41.97
CA ILE A 33 -17.94 13.55 -40.97
C ILE A 33 -17.24 14.55 -40.04
N ALA A 34 -15.99 14.29 -39.67
CA ALA A 34 -15.22 15.22 -38.86
C ALA A 34 -14.99 16.55 -39.60
N GLU A 35 -14.73 16.52 -40.90
CA GLU A 35 -14.58 17.72 -41.72
C GLU A 35 -15.91 18.49 -41.84
N GLN A 36 -17.01 17.79 -42.15
CA GLN A 36 -18.35 18.38 -42.25
C GLN A 36 -18.79 19.06 -40.94
N MET A 37 -18.58 18.37 -39.81
CA MET A 37 -18.94 18.86 -38.49
C MET A 37 -17.87 19.78 -37.87
N LYS A 38 -16.76 20.07 -38.58
CA LYS A 38 -15.63 20.89 -38.08
C LYS A 38 -15.02 20.36 -36.76
N ILE A 39 -14.98 19.04 -36.61
CA ILE A 39 -14.29 18.36 -35.52
C ILE A 39 -12.79 18.33 -35.83
N ARG A 40 -11.98 18.82 -34.89
CA ARG A 40 -10.53 18.94 -35.10
C ARG A 40 -9.82 17.62 -35.41
N ASN A 41 -10.30 16.49 -34.88
CA ASN A 41 -9.68 15.19 -35.06
C ASN A 41 -10.74 14.08 -35.18
N CYS A 42 -10.63 13.26 -36.24
CA CYS A 42 -11.48 12.06 -36.44
C CYS A 42 -11.39 11.05 -35.28
N SER A 43 -10.27 10.99 -34.57
CA SER A 43 -10.11 10.14 -33.38
C SER A 43 -11.09 10.51 -32.27
N GLN A 44 -11.46 11.79 -32.17
CA GLN A 44 -12.40 12.26 -31.16
C GLN A 44 -13.81 11.76 -31.44
N LEU A 45 -14.23 11.75 -32.71
CA LEU A 45 -15.48 11.14 -33.15
C LEU A 45 -15.51 9.64 -32.84
N LYS A 46 -14.41 8.92 -33.10
CA LYS A 46 -14.30 7.49 -32.78
C LYS A 46 -14.51 7.21 -31.28
N VAL A 47 -13.96 8.06 -30.40
CA VAL A 47 -14.17 7.96 -28.95
C VAL A 47 -15.64 8.21 -28.59
N TRP A 48 -16.30 9.20 -29.21
CA TRP A 48 -17.71 9.48 -28.97
C TRP A 48 -18.61 8.31 -29.40
N VAL A 49 -18.40 7.75 -30.59
CA VAL A 49 -19.14 6.57 -31.07
C VAL A 49 -18.96 5.39 -30.10
N LYS A 50 -17.74 5.16 -29.59
CA LYS A 50 -17.49 4.12 -28.60
C LYS A 50 -18.23 4.37 -27.28
N LYS A 51 -18.23 5.61 -26.77
CA LYS A 51 -18.98 5.97 -25.56
C LYS A 51 -20.49 5.79 -25.74
N TRP A 52 -21.01 6.20 -26.89
CA TRP A 52 -22.42 6.04 -27.26
C TRP A 52 -22.84 4.57 -27.31
N LYS A 53 -22.06 3.71 -27.97
CA LYS A 53 -22.31 2.26 -28.02
C LYS A 53 -22.30 1.60 -26.64
N ASN A 54 -21.51 2.13 -25.70
CA ASN A 54 -21.46 1.63 -24.33
C ASN A 54 -22.54 2.24 -23.41
N GLY A 55 -23.35 3.19 -23.89
CA GLY A 55 -24.35 3.89 -23.08
C GLY A 55 -23.76 4.82 -22.01
N VAL A 56 -22.48 5.22 -22.14
CA VAL A 56 -21.78 6.04 -21.14
C VAL A 56 -21.89 7.53 -21.51
N LYS A 57 -22.09 8.42 -20.51
CA LYS A 57 -22.11 9.87 -20.74
C LYS A 57 -20.79 10.38 -21.33
N PHE A 58 -20.88 11.37 -22.22
CA PHE A 58 -19.70 11.89 -22.92
C PHE A 58 -18.72 12.59 -21.98
N ASP A 59 -19.21 13.23 -20.93
CA ASP A 59 -18.41 14.07 -20.05
C ASP A 59 -17.83 13.34 -18.83
N GLU A 60 -18.11 12.05 -18.68
CA GLU A 60 -17.44 11.23 -17.69
C GLU A 60 -15.95 11.10 -18.05
N ARG A 61 -15.14 11.98 -17.44
CA ARG A 61 -13.73 11.72 -17.23
C ARG A 61 -13.69 10.56 -16.24
N LYS A 62 -13.39 9.34 -16.70
CA LYS A 62 -13.03 8.26 -15.78
C LYS A 62 -11.91 8.82 -14.91
N GLY A 63 -12.21 9.07 -13.64
CA GLY A 63 -11.26 9.54 -12.65
C GLY A 63 -10.23 8.44 -12.44
N VAL A 64 -9.29 8.30 -13.37
CA VAL A 64 -8.06 7.58 -13.12
C VAL A 64 -7.40 8.40 -12.04
N ALA A 65 -7.45 7.90 -10.81
CA ALA A 65 -6.74 8.52 -9.69
C ALA A 65 -5.34 8.85 -10.20
N ASN A 66 -4.94 10.13 -10.10
CA ASN A 66 -3.62 10.55 -10.52
C ASN A 66 -2.61 9.55 -9.92
N PRO A 67 -1.81 8.84 -10.73
CA PRO A 67 -0.86 7.86 -10.20
C PRO A 67 0.10 8.50 -9.18
N LEU A 68 0.26 9.83 -9.26
CA LEU A 68 1.06 10.66 -8.36
C LEU A 68 0.35 11.05 -7.05
N LYS A 69 -0.96 10.79 -6.91
CA LYS A 69 -1.74 11.07 -5.68
C LYS A 69 -1.65 9.91 -4.67
N CYS A 70 -0.90 8.85 -4.96
CA CYS A 70 -0.86 7.62 -4.19
C CYS A 70 0.03 7.63 -2.93
N ARG A 71 0.63 8.74 -2.51
CA ARG A 71 1.43 8.74 -1.27
C ARG A 71 0.98 9.81 -0.29
N PRO A 72 0.08 9.50 0.67
CA PRO A 72 -0.03 10.34 1.86
C PRO A 72 1.35 10.42 2.51
N ARG A 73 1.85 11.65 2.70
CA ARG A 73 3.27 11.85 3.09
C ARG A 73 3.56 11.29 4.48
N THR A 74 2.59 11.30 5.40
CA THR A 74 2.72 10.81 6.78
C THR A 74 1.36 10.62 7.48
N SER A 75 0.37 9.98 6.82
CA SER A 75 -0.86 9.55 7.52
C SER A 75 -0.84 8.03 7.60
N PHE A 76 -0.63 7.49 8.79
CA PHE A 76 -0.66 6.06 9.05
C PHE A 76 -2.10 5.61 9.26
N ALA A 77 -2.50 4.52 8.62
CA ALA A 77 -3.86 3.99 8.77
C ALA A 77 -4.03 3.18 10.08
N SER A 78 -2.93 2.76 10.70
CA SER A 78 -2.90 1.96 11.92
C SER A 78 -1.66 2.24 12.78
N ILE A 79 -1.80 2.08 14.09
CA ILE A 79 -0.74 2.25 15.09
C ILE A 79 0.43 1.28 14.85
N GLU A 80 0.16 0.06 14.39
CA GLU A 80 1.21 -0.91 14.09
C GLU A 80 2.08 -0.48 12.91
N GLN A 81 1.47 0.16 11.90
CA GLN A 81 2.19 0.71 10.75
C GLN A 81 3.09 1.88 11.16
N GLU A 82 2.63 2.70 12.10
CA GLU A 82 3.44 3.77 12.69
C GLU A 82 4.63 3.20 13.46
N ARG A 83 4.43 2.16 14.29
CA ARG A 83 5.53 1.47 14.99
C ARG A 83 6.59 0.97 14.02
N ASP A 84 6.18 0.29 12.96
CA ASP A 84 7.11 -0.29 11.98
C ASP A 84 7.86 0.78 11.19
N TYR A 85 7.17 1.87 10.84
CA TYR A 85 7.80 3.04 10.24
C TYR A 85 8.86 3.67 11.16
N LEU A 86 8.53 3.92 12.42
CA LEU A 86 9.45 4.48 13.40
C LEU A 86 10.65 3.55 13.64
N LYS A 87 10.41 2.23 13.69
CA LYS A 87 11.48 1.23 13.81
C LYS A 87 12.44 1.29 12.61
N ALA A 88 11.91 1.40 11.39
CA ALA A 88 12.72 1.53 10.18
C ALA A 88 13.53 2.84 10.15
N GLN A 89 12.94 3.96 10.60
CA GLN A 89 13.68 5.23 10.72
C GLN A 89 14.84 5.12 11.70
N VAL A 90 14.58 4.53 12.88
CA VAL A 90 15.61 4.31 13.90
C VAL A 90 16.71 3.39 13.39
N ASP A 91 16.36 2.30 12.71
CA ASP A 91 17.32 1.38 12.11
C ASP A 91 18.20 2.06 11.05
N TYR A 92 17.59 2.85 10.16
CA TYR A 92 18.32 3.66 9.18
C TYR A 92 19.30 4.63 9.85
N LEU A 93 18.88 5.34 10.89
CA LEU A 93 19.73 6.26 11.62
C LEU A 93 20.87 5.53 12.34
N LYS A 94 20.59 4.39 12.96
CA LYS A 94 21.60 3.54 13.61
C LYS A 94 22.64 3.06 12.62
N LYS A 95 22.22 2.65 11.43
CA LYS A 95 23.12 2.19 10.35
C LYS A 95 23.96 3.33 9.77
N ARG A 96 23.41 4.54 9.66
CA ARG A 96 24.13 5.71 9.15
C ARG A 96 25.13 6.27 10.15
N TYR A 97 24.84 6.14 11.44
CA TYR A 97 25.65 6.71 12.52
C TYR A 97 25.98 5.67 13.60
N PRO A 98 26.75 4.61 13.26
CA PRO A 98 27.06 3.54 14.22
C PRO A 98 27.85 4.06 15.43
N ASN A 99 28.74 5.03 15.21
CA ASN A 99 29.57 5.70 16.21
C ASN A 99 28.78 6.46 17.30
N LEU A 100 27.56 6.92 16.99
CA LEU A 100 26.67 7.57 17.96
C LEU A 100 25.93 6.55 18.82
N VAL A 101 25.56 5.40 18.23
CA VAL A 101 24.81 4.33 18.89
C VAL A 101 25.66 3.59 19.92
N ASP A 102 26.91 3.28 19.56
CA ASP A 102 27.81 2.54 20.45
C ASP A 102 28.03 3.28 21.77
N ARG A 103 28.18 4.62 21.75
CA ARG A 103 28.35 5.43 22.96
C ARG A 103 27.15 5.38 23.90
N GLU A 104 25.93 5.28 23.37
CA GLU A 104 24.70 5.21 24.18
C GLU A 104 24.45 3.82 24.74
N VAL A 105 24.66 2.78 23.92
CA VAL A 105 24.57 1.38 24.36
C VAL A 105 25.60 1.12 25.46
N ASP A 106 26.82 1.63 25.31
CA ASP A 106 27.88 1.45 26.31
C ASP A 106 27.59 2.22 27.60
N LYS A 107 27.04 3.45 27.53
CA LYS A 107 26.58 4.21 28.72
C LYS A 107 25.45 3.50 29.45
N LYS A 108 24.45 2.97 28.73
CA LYS A 108 23.33 2.22 29.33
C LYS A 108 23.84 0.93 29.97
N LYS A 109 24.71 0.18 29.28
CA LYS A 109 25.37 -1.04 29.77
C LYS A 109 26.23 -0.78 31.00
N ARG A 110 26.94 0.36 31.07
CA ARG A 110 27.67 0.79 32.28
C ARG A 110 26.74 1.18 33.42
N ARG A 111 25.63 1.87 33.15
CA ARG A 111 24.59 2.20 34.15
C ARG A 111 23.96 0.96 34.78
N TRP A 112 23.68 -0.08 34.00
CA TRP A 112 23.20 -1.37 34.52
C TRP A 112 24.28 -2.15 35.26
N ARG A 113 25.53 -2.13 34.79
CA ARG A 113 26.68 -2.78 35.47
C ARG A 113 27.04 -2.13 36.81
N GLY A 114 26.76 -0.84 36.99
CA GLY A 114 26.96 -0.14 38.28
C GLY A 114 25.85 -0.37 39.31
N CYS A 115 24.74 -1.00 38.93
CA CYS A 115 23.61 -1.31 39.82
C CYS A 115 23.46 -2.81 40.15
N ALA A 116 24.45 -3.64 39.83
CA ALA A 116 24.45 -5.04 40.26
C ALA A 116 25.09 -5.14 41.66
N PRO A 117 24.32 -5.37 42.75
CA PRO A 117 24.91 -5.99 43.93
C PRO A 117 25.23 -7.45 43.53
N PHE A 118 26.26 -8.03 44.13
CA PHE A 118 26.76 -9.41 43.89
C PHE A 118 27.80 -9.54 42.76
N GLY A 119 29.06 -9.72 43.21
CA GLY A 119 30.27 -9.91 42.42
C GLY A 119 30.38 -11.30 41.76
N PRO A 120 31.55 -11.65 41.19
CA PRO A 120 31.70 -12.83 40.34
C PRO A 120 31.68 -14.11 41.17
N GLY A 121 30.56 -14.83 41.12
CA GLY A 121 30.41 -16.18 41.67
C GLY A 121 30.15 -17.20 40.56
N LEU A 122 31.18 -18.01 40.28
CA LEU A 122 31.20 -19.40 39.79
C LEU A 122 30.34 -19.84 38.56
N PRO A 123 30.85 -20.78 37.74
CA PRO A 123 30.17 -21.24 36.54
C PRO A 123 29.03 -22.20 36.91
N VAL A 124 27.79 -21.76 36.74
CA VAL A 124 26.62 -22.65 36.76
C VAL A 124 26.55 -23.41 35.43
N HIS A 125 26.84 -24.71 35.52
CA HIS A 125 26.68 -25.68 34.45
C HIS A 125 25.22 -25.70 33.95
N VAL A 126 25.03 -25.50 32.63
CA VAL A 126 23.73 -25.35 31.94
C VAL A 126 23.03 -26.71 31.76
N SER A 127 22.75 -27.41 32.85
CA SER A 127 22.09 -28.73 32.81
C SER A 127 20.79 -28.80 33.61
N SER A 128 20.57 -27.90 34.57
CA SER A 128 19.46 -28.05 35.53
C SER A 128 18.12 -27.42 35.10
N VAL A 129 18.13 -26.45 34.17
CA VAL A 129 16.88 -25.71 33.82
C VAL A 129 15.98 -26.47 32.85
N GLN A 130 16.53 -27.37 32.03
CA GLN A 130 15.71 -28.21 31.13
C GLN A 130 15.04 -29.39 31.87
N GLU A 131 15.61 -29.83 32.99
CA GLU A 131 15.02 -30.90 33.81
C GLU A 131 13.80 -30.42 34.61
N THR A 132 13.78 -29.15 35.02
CA THR A 132 12.60 -28.57 35.70
C THR A 132 11.40 -28.53 34.76
N ILE A 133 11.58 -28.16 33.49
CA ILE A 133 10.50 -28.06 32.49
C ILE A 133 9.94 -29.44 32.12
N ARG A 134 10.78 -30.49 32.03
CA ARG A 134 10.32 -31.86 31.79
C ARG A 134 9.59 -32.48 33.00
N SER A 135 9.88 -32.04 34.23
CA SER A 135 9.20 -32.54 35.44
C SER A 135 7.77 -32.02 35.60
N THR A 136 7.50 -30.76 35.23
CA THR A 136 6.16 -30.15 35.34
C THR A 136 5.18 -30.68 34.29
N GLN A 137 5.68 -31.19 33.16
CA GLN A 137 4.86 -31.79 32.10
C GLN A 137 4.46 -33.25 32.40
N ARG A 138 5.06 -33.90 33.40
CA ARG A 138 4.71 -35.28 33.83
C ARG A 138 3.59 -35.34 34.89
N GLN A 139 3.16 -34.20 35.42
CA GLN A 139 2.13 -34.09 36.48
C GLN A 139 0.75 -33.66 35.94
N ARG A 140 0.57 -33.56 34.61
CA ARG A 140 -0.74 -33.35 33.97
C ARG A 140 -1.01 -34.41 32.90
N GLN A 141 -1.10 -35.67 33.33
CA GLN A 141 -1.88 -36.67 32.59
C GLN A 141 -3.11 -37.02 33.43
N PRO A 142 -4.34 -36.90 32.92
CA PRO A 142 -5.52 -37.37 33.62
C PRO A 142 -5.51 -38.91 33.65
N LEU A 143 -5.71 -39.47 34.85
CA LEU A 143 -6.01 -40.88 35.07
C LEU A 143 -7.32 -41.22 34.33
N SER A 144 -7.21 -41.74 33.10
CA SER A 144 -8.29 -42.50 32.50
C SER A 144 -8.23 -43.93 33.01
N GLN A 145 -9.40 -44.46 33.38
CA GLN A 145 -9.73 -45.87 33.63
C GLN A 145 -9.57 -46.35 35.08
N SER A 146 -10.71 -46.37 35.79
CA SER A 146 -11.04 -47.52 36.64
C SER A 146 -12.41 -48.04 36.19
N ASN A 147 -12.39 -49.26 35.68
CA ASN A 147 -13.55 -50.11 35.43
C ASN A 147 -14.09 -50.61 36.78
N LEU A 148 -15.40 -50.83 36.90
CA LEU A 148 -15.90 -52.02 37.60
C LEU A 148 -17.18 -52.56 36.91
N PRO A 149 -17.27 -53.88 36.66
CA PRO A 149 -18.42 -54.59 36.09
C PRO A 149 -19.26 -55.30 37.17
N GLY A 150 -20.45 -55.78 36.77
CA GLY A 150 -21.23 -56.81 37.49
C GLY A 150 -22.66 -56.40 37.76
#